data_AF-A0A375J750-F1
#
_entry.id   AF-A0A375J750-F1
#
_cell.length_a   1.000
_cell.length_b   1.000
_cell.length_c   1.000
_cell.angle_alpha   90.00
_cell.angle_beta   90.00
_cell.angle_gamma   90.00
#
_symmetry.space_group_name_H-M   'P 1'
#
loop_
_entity.id
_entity.type
_entity.pdbx_description
1 polymer ?
#
loop_
_entity_poly.entity_id
_entity_poly.type
_entity_poly.pdbx_seq_one_letter_code
_entity_poly.pdbx_strand_id
1 'polypeptide(L)'
;MGGTRQKAWDYLAAIHAHYSAGGSLDELREFFPKVVSSWEVFAKYHVMFHGTPIAGTRKVPHLDLYDGDYWSAIRLTSLAILLRHSSLLPSIAALWDYENDDMDGLLERLVAPYLAHRGAPPGKCTRNLPYSKALKIFDAPADKRVTLMSSYLDAWYKGSRHEPYYESHTQGRIHNFLGYWSFEAAAISIILDIDDAEFRDKPFYPVDLADFGRRTN
;
A
#
# COMPACT_ATOMS: atom_id res chain seq x y z
N MET A 1 -11.93 6.72 19.74
CA MET A 1 -11.01 6.10 18.77
C MET A 1 -11.72 5.21 17.75
N GLY A 2 -12.65 4.33 18.15
CA GLY A 2 -13.31 3.40 17.21
C GLY A 2 -13.90 4.07 15.96
N GLY A 3 -14.66 5.16 16.13
CA GLY A 3 -15.26 5.89 14.99
C GLY A 3 -14.25 6.53 14.04
N THR A 4 -13.11 7.03 14.53
CA THR A 4 -12.06 7.60 13.66
C THR A 4 -11.31 6.51 12.90
N ARG A 5 -11.09 5.34 13.53
CA ARG A 5 -10.53 4.16 12.84
C ARG A 5 -11.46 3.67 11.73
N GLN A 6 -12.75 3.52 12.04
CA GLN A 6 -13.74 3.07 11.05
C GLN A 6 -13.81 4.03 9.86
N LYS A 7 -13.86 5.34 10.10
CA LYS A 7 -13.83 6.35 9.02
C LYS A 7 -12.60 6.21 8.13
N ALA A 8 -11.42 5.98 8.71
CA ALA A 8 -10.18 5.83 7.94
C ALA A 8 -10.22 4.58 7.04
N TRP A 9 -10.74 3.47 7.57
CA TRP A 9 -11.00 2.26 6.78
C TRP A 9 -12.02 2.47 5.69
N ASP A 10 -13.15 3.12 5.99
CA ASP A 10 -14.22 3.37 5.02
C ASP A 10 -13.71 4.26 3.87
N TYR A 11 -12.89 5.26 4.16
CA TYR A 11 -12.32 6.15 3.14
C TYR A 11 -11.32 5.41 2.25
N LEU A 12 -10.48 4.54 2.83
CA LEU A 12 -9.56 3.71 2.05
C LEU A 12 -10.30 2.65 1.22
N ALA A 13 -11.38 2.07 1.75
CA ALA A 13 -12.25 1.18 1.00
C ALA A 13 -12.98 1.92 -0.14
N ALA A 14 -13.43 3.15 0.10
CA ALA A 14 -14.11 3.97 -0.89
C ALA A 14 -13.21 4.33 -2.07
N ILE A 15 -11.95 4.72 -1.84
CA ILE A 15 -11.04 5.02 -2.97
C ILE A 15 -10.70 3.76 -3.78
N HIS A 16 -10.54 2.61 -3.13
CA HIS A 16 -10.34 1.32 -3.81
C HIS A 16 -11.58 0.96 -4.63
N ALA A 17 -12.76 1.01 -4.03
CA ALA A 17 -14.02 0.75 -4.73
C ALA A 17 -14.21 1.69 -5.93
N HIS A 18 -13.88 2.98 -5.76
CA HIS A 18 -13.97 3.97 -6.82
C HIS A 18 -13.06 3.60 -8.01
N TYR A 19 -11.82 3.19 -7.74
CA TYR A 19 -10.93 2.68 -8.78
C TYR A 19 -11.52 1.47 -9.51
N SER A 20 -11.96 0.46 -8.75
CA SER A 20 -12.52 -0.77 -9.32
C SER A 20 -13.81 -0.59 -10.09
N ALA A 21 -14.55 0.49 -9.81
CA ALA A 21 -15.74 0.88 -10.55
C ALA A 21 -15.44 1.63 -11.86
N GLY A 22 -14.16 1.83 -12.22
CA GLY A 22 -13.75 2.60 -13.39
C GLY A 22 -13.84 4.12 -13.17
N GLY A 23 -13.68 4.56 -11.92
CA GLY A 23 -13.72 5.96 -11.53
C GLY A 23 -12.64 6.83 -12.17
N SER A 24 -12.89 8.14 -12.20
CA SER A 24 -11.91 9.11 -12.72
C SER A 24 -10.67 9.17 -11.84
N LEU A 25 -9.48 8.94 -12.43
CA LEU A 25 -8.22 9.02 -11.69
C LEU A 25 -7.94 10.43 -11.13
N ASP A 26 -8.48 11.47 -11.75
CA ASP A 26 -8.40 12.85 -11.22
C ASP A 26 -9.28 13.01 -9.96
N GLU A 27 -10.46 12.39 -9.92
CA GLU A 27 -11.32 12.38 -8.72
C GLU A 27 -10.69 11.55 -7.59
N LEU A 28 -10.09 10.40 -7.92
CA LEU A 28 -9.31 9.61 -6.96
C LEU A 28 -8.15 10.43 -6.40
N ARG A 29 -7.41 11.13 -7.27
CA ARG A 29 -6.32 12.02 -6.87
C ARG A 29 -6.82 13.15 -5.97
N GLU A 30 -7.96 13.78 -6.26
CA GLU A 30 -8.53 14.83 -5.42
C GLU A 30 -8.99 14.28 -4.05
N PHE A 31 -9.53 13.06 -4.02
CA PHE A 31 -10.02 12.44 -2.80
C PHE A 31 -8.91 11.91 -1.89
N PHE A 32 -7.78 11.45 -2.45
CA PHE A 32 -6.73 10.76 -1.70
C PHE A 32 -6.18 11.52 -0.48
N PRO A 33 -5.93 12.86 -0.51
CA PRO A 33 -5.54 13.61 0.68
C PRO A 33 -6.55 13.52 1.83
N LYS A 34 -7.87 13.42 1.54
CA LYS A 34 -8.90 13.23 2.57
C LYS A 34 -8.82 11.82 3.19
N VAL A 35 -8.41 10.82 2.40
CA VAL A 35 -8.12 9.46 2.91
C VAL A 35 -6.97 9.53 3.90
N VAL A 36 -5.81 10.09 3.52
CA VAL A 36 -4.64 10.20 4.41
C VAL A 36 -4.98 11.02 5.68
N SER A 37 -5.66 12.15 5.52
CA SER A 37 -6.08 12.98 6.66
C SER A 37 -6.98 12.24 7.66
N SER A 38 -7.86 11.34 7.18
CA SER A 38 -8.67 10.52 8.07
C SER A 38 -7.84 9.54 8.92
N TRP A 39 -6.75 9.01 8.35
CA TRP A 39 -5.79 8.17 9.07
C TRP A 39 -4.96 8.98 10.08
N GLU A 40 -4.53 10.19 9.74
CA GLU A 40 -3.82 11.08 10.67
C GLU A 40 -4.71 11.46 11.87
N VAL A 41 -5.99 11.72 11.63
CA VAL A 41 -6.97 11.96 12.71
C VAL A 41 -7.11 10.72 13.60
N PHE A 42 -7.22 9.52 13.01
CA PHE A 42 -7.22 8.28 13.79
C PHE A 42 -5.93 8.15 14.62
N ALA A 43 -4.76 8.32 14.01
CA ALA A 43 -3.47 8.21 14.65
C ALA A 43 -3.34 9.16 15.84
N LYS A 44 -3.71 10.43 15.66
CA LYS A 44 -3.76 11.43 16.73
C LYS A 44 -4.56 10.94 17.94
N TYR A 45 -5.80 10.47 17.73
CA TYR A 45 -6.63 9.99 18.83
C TYR A 45 -6.15 8.66 19.41
N HIS A 46 -5.46 7.83 18.62
CA HIS A 46 -4.85 6.60 19.10
C HIS A 46 -3.66 6.90 20.04
N VAL A 47 -2.78 7.84 19.68
CA VAL A 47 -1.71 8.32 20.57
C VAL A 47 -2.28 8.93 21.85
N MET A 48 -3.32 9.78 21.73
CA MET A 48 -3.98 10.36 22.92
C MET A 48 -4.54 9.27 23.84
N PHE A 49 -5.15 8.22 23.28
CA PHE A 49 -5.66 7.09 24.07
C PHE A 49 -4.53 6.35 24.80
N HIS A 50 -3.41 6.06 24.12
CA HIS A 50 -2.23 5.45 24.73
C HIS A 50 -1.63 6.26 25.88
N GLY A 51 -1.84 7.58 25.90
CA GLY A 51 -1.44 8.45 27.01
C GLY A 51 -2.38 8.43 28.22
N THR A 52 -3.50 7.71 28.17
CA THR A 52 -4.47 7.64 29.27
C THR A 52 -4.15 6.51 30.26
N PRO A 53 -4.52 6.64 31.55
CA PRO A 53 -4.37 5.54 32.52
C PRO A 53 -5.12 4.26 32.13
N ILE A 54 -6.19 4.38 31.35
CA ILE A 54 -7.05 3.25 30.93
C ILE A 54 -6.34 2.35 29.92
N ALA A 55 -5.47 2.89 29.08
CA ALA A 55 -4.71 2.11 28.10
C ALA A 55 -3.64 1.21 28.75
N GLY A 56 -3.33 1.45 30.04
CA GLY A 56 -2.22 0.78 30.71
C GLY A 56 -0.87 1.20 30.13
N THR A 57 0.12 0.30 30.19
CA THR A 57 1.49 0.58 29.72
C THR A 57 1.75 0.10 28.29
N ARG A 58 0.87 -0.73 27.73
CA ARG A 58 1.04 -1.32 26.41
C ARG A 58 0.49 -0.38 25.35
N LYS A 59 1.36 -0.01 24.41
CA LYS A 59 0.96 0.65 23.17
C LYS A 59 0.90 -0.37 22.04
N VAL A 60 0.11 -0.07 21.02
CA VAL A 60 -0.02 -0.90 19.82
C VAL A 60 0.10 -0.05 18.55
N PRO A 61 0.52 -0.64 17.42
CA PRO A 61 0.66 0.09 16.16
C PRO A 61 -0.62 0.78 15.68
N HIS A 62 -0.50 1.88 14.94
CA HIS A 62 -1.66 2.40 14.18
C HIS A 62 -2.01 1.46 13.02
N LEU A 63 -0.99 0.92 12.38
CA LEU A 63 -1.06 -0.11 11.34
C LEU A 63 -0.09 -1.21 11.73
N ASP A 64 -0.60 -2.34 12.21
CA ASP A 64 0.25 -3.48 12.58
C ASP A 64 0.73 -4.19 11.31
N LEU A 65 2.05 -4.17 11.10
CA LEU A 65 2.66 -4.71 9.89
C LEU A 65 2.71 -6.25 9.89
N TYR A 66 2.37 -6.90 11.00
CA TYR A 66 2.29 -8.35 11.11
C TYR A 66 0.87 -8.90 10.88
N ASP A 67 -0.15 -8.04 10.82
CA ASP A 67 -1.54 -8.43 10.67
C ASP A 67 -2.22 -7.80 9.43
N GLY A 68 -3.55 -7.86 9.35
CA GLY A 68 -4.33 -7.37 8.21
C GLY A 68 -4.11 -5.89 7.88
N ASP A 69 -3.64 -5.07 8.82
CA ASP A 69 -3.38 -3.65 8.63
C ASP A 69 -2.22 -3.39 7.65
N TYR A 70 -1.35 -4.36 7.39
CA TYR A 70 -0.37 -4.30 6.30
C TYR A 70 -1.02 -3.98 4.95
N TRP A 71 -2.20 -4.54 4.69
CA TRP A 71 -2.93 -4.27 3.44
C TRP A 71 -3.36 -2.81 3.33
N SER A 72 -3.60 -2.13 4.46
CA SER A 72 -3.85 -0.69 4.47
C SER A 72 -2.56 0.10 4.25
N ALA A 73 -1.46 -0.28 4.90
CA ALA A 73 -0.16 0.37 4.75
C ALA A 73 0.36 0.35 3.29
N ILE A 74 0.33 -0.83 2.65
CA ILE A 74 0.80 -0.99 1.27
C ILE A 74 -0.08 -0.25 0.26
N ARG A 75 -1.41 -0.22 0.48
CA ARG A 75 -2.35 0.53 -0.38
C ARG A 75 -2.15 2.03 -0.25
N LEU A 76 -2.08 2.57 0.97
CA LEU A 76 -1.83 3.99 1.19
C LEU A 76 -0.51 4.42 0.53
N THR A 77 0.56 3.67 0.76
CA THR A 77 1.88 3.96 0.20
C THR A 77 1.87 3.92 -1.32
N SER A 78 1.31 2.85 -1.91
CA SER A 78 1.25 2.69 -3.37
C SER A 78 0.38 3.75 -4.02
N LEU A 79 -0.81 4.02 -3.47
CA LEU A 79 -1.72 5.05 -4.01
C LEU A 79 -1.15 6.46 -3.90
N ALA A 80 -0.37 6.77 -2.86
CA ALA A 80 0.32 8.06 -2.77
C ALA A 80 1.29 8.28 -3.93
N ILE A 81 2.00 7.23 -4.34
CA ILE A 81 2.90 7.26 -5.50
C ILE A 81 2.09 7.38 -6.80
N LEU A 82 1.13 6.46 -6.99
CA LEU A 82 0.33 6.36 -8.22
C LEU A 82 -0.52 7.61 -8.49
N LEU A 83 -1.11 8.20 -7.44
CA LEU A 83 -1.93 9.41 -7.53
C LEU A 83 -1.12 10.70 -7.41
N ARG A 84 0.22 10.61 -7.43
CA ARG A 84 1.14 11.76 -7.48
C ARG A 84 1.02 12.66 -6.25
N HIS A 85 0.90 12.03 -5.09
CA HIS A 85 0.86 12.61 -3.74
C HIS A 85 2.06 12.14 -2.90
N SER A 86 3.24 12.06 -3.51
CA SER A 86 4.46 11.63 -2.82
C SER A 86 4.83 12.51 -1.61
N SER A 87 4.38 13.77 -1.58
CA SER A 87 4.51 14.66 -0.42
C SER A 87 3.76 14.18 0.83
N LEU A 88 2.80 13.25 0.69
CA LEU A 88 2.07 12.63 1.80
C LEU A 88 2.75 11.37 2.34
N LEU A 89 3.79 10.85 1.67
CA LEU A 89 4.50 9.65 2.11
C LEU A 89 5.13 9.78 3.51
N PRO A 90 5.65 10.93 3.96
CA PRO A 90 6.09 11.10 5.35
C PRO A 90 4.96 10.86 6.37
N SER A 91 3.77 11.41 6.13
CA SER A 91 2.60 11.18 6.99
C SER A 91 2.16 9.72 6.97
N ILE A 92 2.18 9.08 5.80
CA ILE A 92 1.80 7.67 5.66
C ILE A 92 2.82 6.77 6.37
N ALA A 93 4.11 7.04 6.22
CA ALA A 93 5.17 6.29 6.88
C ALA A 93 5.04 6.36 8.41
N ALA A 94 4.74 7.54 8.95
CA ALA A 94 4.52 7.72 10.39
C ALA A 94 3.38 6.85 10.96
N LEU A 95 2.40 6.42 10.14
CA LEU A 95 1.34 5.52 10.58
C LEU A 95 1.88 4.12 10.91
N TRP A 96 2.72 3.56 10.04
CA TRP A 96 3.28 2.23 10.24
C TRP A 96 4.65 2.24 10.95
N ASP A 97 5.29 3.40 11.12
CA ASP A 97 6.46 3.54 12.01
C ASP A 97 6.06 3.47 13.49
N TYR A 98 4.83 3.89 13.84
CA TYR A 98 4.40 3.98 15.23
C TYR A 98 4.25 2.58 15.86
N GLU A 99 5.07 2.29 16.87
CA GLU A 99 5.03 1.09 17.72
C GLU A 99 5.15 -0.25 16.96
N ASN A 100 5.64 -0.26 15.71
CA ASN A 100 6.15 -1.47 15.07
C ASN A 100 7.64 -1.63 15.42
N ASP A 101 8.04 -2.84 15.80
CA ASP A 101 9.43 -3.13 16.21
C ASP A 101 10.40 -3.21 15.02
N ASP A 102 9.89 -3.60 13.84
CA ASP A 102 10.69 -3.85 12.65
C ASP A 102 10.22 -3.01 11.46
N MET A 103 11.16 -2.58 10.63
CA MET A 103 10.90 -2.01 9.31
C MET A 103 10.48 -3.11 8.32
N ASP A 104 9.58 -2.79 7.39
CA ASP A 104 9.17 -3.71 6.33
C ASP A 104 9.96 -3.50 5.03
N GLY A 105 10.56 -4.57 4.50
CA GLY A 105 11.45 -4.48 3.34
C GLY A 105 10.82 -3.94 2.06
N LEU A 106 9.51 -4.11 1.84
CA LEU A 106 8.84 -3.58 0.64
C LEU A 106 8.39 -2.14 0.86
N LEU A 107 7.74 -1.84 1.99
CA LEU A 107 7.32 -0.47 2.32
C LEU A 107 8.52 0.48 2.35
N GLU A 108 9.64 0.09 2.98
CA GLU A 108 10.86 0.90 3.00
C GLU A 108 11.39 1.18 1.59
N ARG A 109 11.39 0.17 0.71
CA ARG A 109 11.83 0.35 -0.69
C ARG A 109 10.91 1.28 -1.48
N LEU A 110 9.60 1.25 -1.21
CA LEU A 110 8.64 2.13 -1.86
C LEU A 110 8.81 3.59 -1.44
N VAL A 111 9.12 3.84 -0.17
CA VAL A 111 9.27 5.22 0.37
C VAL A 111 10.69 5.79 0.21
N ALA A 112 11.71 4.94 0.08
CA ALA A 112 13.12 5.35 0.02
C ALA A 112 13.45 6.45 -1.00
N PRO A 113 12.87 6.48 -2.23
CA PRO A 113 13.13 7.57 -3.17
C PRO A 113 12.62 8.94 -2.72
N TYR A 114 11.66 8.98 -1.79
CA TYR A 114 10.92 10.19 -1.40
C TYR A 114 11.27 10.67 0.01
N LEU A 115 11.70 9.76 0.89
CA LEU A 115 12.04 10.06 2.27
C LEU A 115 13.55 9.92 2.46
N ALA A 116 14.22 11.06 2.64
CA ALA A 116 15.59 11.07 3.12
C ALA A 116 15.66 10.43 4.53
N HIS A 117 16.79 9.78 4.85
CA HIS A 117 17.09 9.22 6.19
C HIS A 117 16.36 7.93 6.61
N ARG A 118 15.74 7.17 5.69
CA ARG A 118 15.21 5.83 6.01
C ARG A 118 16.30 4.77 6.29
N GLY A 119 17.54 5.02 5.85
CA GLY A 119 18.62 4.03 5.92
C GLY A 119 18.50 2.95 4.84
N ALA A 120 19.24 1.84 5.00
CA ALA A 120 19.13 0.72 4.07
C ALA A 120 17.87 -0.10 4.38
N PRO A 121 17.00 -0.37 3.37
CA PRO A 121 15.78 -1.14 3.60
C PRO A 121 16.13 -2.58 3.99
N PRO A 122 15.39 -3.20 4.92
CA PRO A 122 15.68 -4.56 5.35
C PRO A 122 15.43 -5.58 4.22
N GLY A 123 16.11 -6.72 4.29
CA GLY A 123 15.96 -7.81 3.31
C GLY A 123 14.72 -8.70 3.52
N LYS A 124 13.87 -8.39 4.51
CA LYS A 124 12.69 -9.16 4.88
C LYS A 124 11.46 -8.27 4.89
N CYS A 125 10.33 -8.83 4.46
CA CYS A 125 9.01 -8.23 4.67
C CYS A 125 8.36 -8.83 5.93
N THR A 126 7.65 -8.01 6.70
CA THR A 126 6.86 -8.46 7.86
C THR A 126 5.71 -9.37 7.40
N ARG A 127 5.04 -9.00 6.30
CA ARG A 127 4.18 -9.88 5.51
C ARG A 127 5.01 -10.53 4.40
N ASN A 128 5.25 -11.84 4.51
CA ASN A 128 6.10 -12.56 3.57
C ASN A 128 5.54 -12.57 2.12
N LEU A 129 4.69 -13.54 1.75
CA LEU A 129 4.14 -13.61 0.40
C LEU A 129 2.86 -12.77 0.28
N PRO A 130 2.62 -12.09 -0.86
CA PRO A 130 3.45 -12.10 -2.08
C PRO A 130 4.65 -11.14 -2.01
N TYR A 131 4.66 -10.20 -1.07
CA TYR A 131 5.48 -8.98 -1.06
C TYR A 131 6.99 -9.22 -1.09
N SER A 132 7.49 -10.25 -0.40
CA SER A 132 8.91 -10.61 -0.38
C SER A 132 9.46 -10.96 -1.77
N LYS A 133 8.60 -11.46 -2.68
CA LYS A 133 8.99 -11.72 -4.07
C LYS A 133 9.24 -10.46 -4.88
N ALA A 134 8.77 -9.29 -4.43
CA ALA A 134 9.03 -8.02 -5.09
C ALA A 134 10.42 -7.47 -4.77
N LEU A 135 11.04 -7.85 -3.64
CA LEU A 135 12.34 -7.29 -3.22
C LEU A 135 13.44 -7.52 -4.27
N LYS A 136 13.49 -8.71 -4.86
CA LYS A 136 14.45 -9.05 -5.93
C LYS A 136 14.36 -8.16 -7.17
N ILE A 137 13.25 -7.46 -7.39
CA ILE A 137 13.04 -6.57 -8.53
C ILE A 137 13.85 -5.28 -8.32
N PHE A 138 13.91 -4.79 -7.08
CA PHE A 138 14.74 -3.65 -6.70
C PHE A 138 16.23 -3.97 -6.81
N ASP A 139 16.61 -5.18 -6.37
CA ASP A 139 18.00 -5.62 -6.35
C ASP A 139 18.52 -6.06 -7.74
N ALA A 140 17.63 -6.20 -8.73
CA ALA A 140 17.98 -6.66 -10.07
C ALA A 140 18.49 -5.53 -11.00
N PRO A 141 19.41 -5.86 -11.94
CA PRO A 141 19.73 -5.00 -13.08
C PRO A 141 18.50 -4.67 -13.93
N ALA A 142 18.50 -3.51 -14.57
CA ALA A 142 17.35 -2.98 -15.31
C ALA A 142 16.81 -3.96 -16.38
N ASP A 143 17.69 -4.64 -17.11
CA ASP A 143 17.34 -5.61 -18.16
C ASP A 143 16.62 -6.87 -17.64
N LYS A 144 16.66 -7.13 -16.32
CA LYS A 144 15.97 -8.26 -15.69
C LYS A 144 14.67 -7.87 -15.00
N ARG A 145 14.42 -6.58 -14.77
CA ARG A 145 13.26 -6.10 -14.00
C ARG A 145 11.93 -6.43 -14.67
N VAL A 146 11.85 -6.31 -16.00
CA VAL A 146 10.63 -6.63 -16.77
C VAL A 146 10.23 -8.10 -16.58
N THR A 147 11.16 -9.04 -16.76
CA THR A 147 10.91 -10.47 -16.55
C THR A 147 10.52 -10.79 -15.11
N LEU A 148 11.16 -10.13 -14.14
CA LEU A 148 10.85 -10.35 -12.72
C LEU A 148 9.49 -9.77 -12.32
N MET A 149 9.11 -8.60 -12.86
CA MET A 149 7.77 -8.03 -12.68
C MET A 149 6.69 -8.93 -13.26
N SER A 150 6.89 -9.39 -14.50
CA SER A 150 6.00 -10.33 -15.17
C SER A 150 5.79 -11.61 -14.34
N SER A 151 6.87 -12.18 -13.80
CA SER A 151 6.82 -13.36 -12.91
C SER A 151 6.17 -13.08 -11.55
N TYR A 152 6.33 -11.87 -11.02
CA TYR A 152 5.69 -11.45 -9.78
C TYR A 152 4.18 -11.40 -9.94
N LEU A 153 3.69 -10.76 -11.00
CA LEU A 153 2.27 -10.63 -11.33
C LEU A 153 1.60 -12.01 -11.55
N ASP A 154 2.26 -12.92 -12.28
CA ASP A 154 1.76 -14.30 -12.47
C ASP A 154 1.55 -15.05 -11.15
N ALA A 155 2.42 -14.78 -10.17
CA ALA A 155 2.38 -15.43 -8.87
C ALA A 155 1.60 -14.63 -7.80
N TRP A 156 1.15 -13.42 -8.11
CA TRP A 156 0.67 -12.45 -7.12
C TRP A 156 -0.56 -12.97 -6.39
N TYR A 157 -1.62 -13.32 -7.12
CA TYR A 157 -2.89 -13.73 -6.52
C TYR A 157 -2.75 -15.00 -5.67
N LYS A 158 -2.12 -16.05 -6.22
CA LYS A 158 -1.85 -17.30 -5.48
C LYS A 158 -0.88 -17.09 -4.30
N GLY A 159 0.06 -16.17 -4.44
CA GLY A 159 0.98 -15.75 -3.39
C GLY A 159 0.27 -15.06 -2.22
N SER A 160 -0.86 -14.42 -2.49
CA SER A 160 -1.66 -13.63 -1.56
C SER A 160 -2.65 -14.43 -0.73
N ARG A 161 -2.57 -15.77 -0.70
CA ARG A 161 -3.53 -16.65 -0.01
C ARG A 161 -3.76 -16.39 1.49
N HIS A 162 -2.86 -15.65 2.15
CA HIS A 162 -2.98 -15.27 3.57
C HIS A 162 -3.32 -13.78 3.76
N GLU A 163 -3.60 -13.09 2.66
CA GLU A 163 -4.01 -11.69 2.69
C GLU A 163 -5.53 -11.59 2.87
N PRO A 164 -6.02 -10.55 3.57
CA PRO A 164 -7.43 -10.42 3.92
C PRO A 164 -8.38 -10.33 2.71
N TYR A 165 -7.87 -9.95 1.54
CA TYR A 165 -8.67 -9.87 0.32
C TYR A 165 -8.76 -11.19 -0.45
N TYR A 166 -7.92 -12.19 -0.17
CA TYR A 166 -7.89 -13.42 -0.94
C TYR A 166 -9.23 -14.15 -0.89
N GLU A 167 -9.73 -14.59 -2.05
CA GLU A 167 -11.05 -15.19 -2.22
C GLU A 167 -12.23 -14.31 -1.76
N SER A 168 -12.05 -13.01 -1.51
CA SER A 168 -13.16 -12.14 -1.07
C SER A 168 -14.36 -12.12 -2.02
N HIS A 169 -14.16 -12.37 -3.33
CA HIS A 169 -15.25 -12.53 -4.31
C HIS A 169 -16.15 -13.76 -4.07
N THR A 170 -15.68 -14.77 -3.35
CA THR A 170 -16.46 -16.00 -3.04
C THR A 170 -17.29 -15.86 -1.77
N GLN A 171 -17.00 -14.86 -0.95
CA GLN A 171 -17.56 -14.72 0.40
C GLN A 171 -18.91 -13.97 0.45
N GLY A 172 -19.51 -13.72 -0.72
CA GLY A 172 -20.86 -13.16 -0.85
C GLY A 172 -21.00 -11.75 -0.26
N ARG A 173 -22.24 -11.37 0.12
CA ARG A 173 -22.58 -10.02 0.60
C ARG A 173 -21.97 -9.64 1.97
N ILE A 174 -21.37 -10.61 2.67
CA ILE A 174 -20.77 -10.40 4.00
C ILE A 174 -19.38 -9.74 3.86
N HIS A 175 -18.74 -9.87 2.69
CA HIS A 175 -17.43 -9.30 2.42
C HIS A 175 -17.51 -8.36 1.22
N ASN A 176 -17.00 -7.14 1.41
CA ASN A 176 -16.93 -6.15 0.33
C ASN A 176 -15.78 -6.54 -0.61
N PHE A 177 -16.08 -7.31 -1.65
CA PHE A 177 -15.12 -7.54 -2.74
C PHE A 177 -14.86 -6.20 -3.45
N LEU A 178 -13.63 -5.70 -3.29
CA LEU A 178 -13.22 -4.42 -3.86
C LEU A 178 -12.48 -4.56 -5.19
N GLY A 179 -12.42 -5.74 -5.80
CA GLY A 179 -11.52 -5.98 -6.93
C GLY A 179 -10.08 -6.30 -6.51
N TYR A 180 -9.36 -6.97 -7.40
CA TYR A 180 -8.00 -7.44 -7.17
C TYR A 180 -6.99 -6.59 -7.92
N TRP A 181 -6.19 -5.82 -7.19
CA TRP A 181 -5.23 -4.89 -7.75
C TRP A 181 -3.92 -4.92 -6.97
N SER A 182 -2.82 -5.20 -7.66
CA SER A 182 -1.46 -5.05 -7.14
C SER A 182 -1.01 -3.60 -7.35
N PHE A 183 -1.46 -2.71 -6.48
CA PHE A 183 -1.06 -1.30 -6.53
C PHE A 183 0.46 -1.15 -6.33
N GLU A 184 1.06 -2.01 -5.51
CA GLU A 184 2.49 -2.04 -5.30
C GLU A 184 3.26 -2.40 -6.57
N ALA A 185 2.77 -3.31 -7.42
CA ALA A 185 3.43 -3.61 -8.69
C ALA A 185 3.50 -2.38 -9.61
N ALA A 186 2.42 -1.61 -9.71
CA ALA A 186 2.42 -0.36 -10.46
C ALA A 186 3.34 0.69 -9.83
N ALA A 187 3.32 0.84 -8.51
CA ALA A 187 4.22 1.77 -7.81
C ALA A 187 5.70 1.40 -8.01
N ILE A 188 6.04 0.10 -7.97
CA ILE A 188 7.39 -0.42 -8.28
C ILE A 188 7.79 -0.04 -9.71
N SER A 189 6.89 -0.24 -10.68
CA SER A 189 7.19 0.08 -12.08
C SER A 189 7.50 1.56 -12.32
N ILE A 190 6.88 2.46 -11.55
CA ILE A 190 7.19 3.90 -11.58
C ILE A 190 8.52 4.19 -10.91
N ILE A 191 8.73 3.69 -9.68
CA ILE A 191 9.95 3.98 -8.90
C ILE A 191 11.21 3.50 -9.60
N LEU A 192 11.14 2.34 -10.24
CA LEU A 192 12.29 1.71 -10.89
C LEU A 192 12.39 2.02 -12.38
N ASP A 193 11.53 2.90 -12.90
CA ASP A 193 11.42 3.27 -14.31
C ASP A 193 11.40 2.05 -15.23
N ILE A 194 10.51 1.10 -14.91
CA ILE A 194 10.35 -0.15 -15.67
C ILE A 194 9.36 0.11 -16.81
N ASP A 195 9.81 -0.19 -18.04
CA ASP A 195 8.93 -0.30 -19.21
C ASP A 195 7.96 -1.48 -19.00
N ASP A 196 6.66 -1.17 -18.93
CA ASP A 196 5.61 -2.14 -18.65
C ASP A 196 4.99 -2.77 -19.89
N ALA A 197 5.47 -2.45 -21.09
CA ALA A 197 4.88 -2.93 -22.35
C ALA A 197 4.66 -4.46 -22.39
N GLU A 198 5.55 -5.25 -21.81
CA GLU A 198 5.46 -6.73 -21.79
C GLU A 198 4.50 -7.30 -20.75
N PHE A 199 4.10 -6.54 -19.73
CA PHE A 199 3.24 -7.03 -18.64
C PHE A 199 2.01 -6.18 -18.36
N ARG A 200 1.80 -5.10 -19.11
CA ARG A 200 0.67 -4.16 -18.92
C ARG A 200 -0.71 -4.82 -19.04
N ASP A 201 -0.83 -5.88 -19.83
CA ASP A 201 -2.09 -6.62 -20.02
C ASP A 201 -2.27 -7.76 -19.01
N LYS A 202 -1.34 -7.93 -18.06
CA LYS A 202 -1.44 -8.99 -17.06
C LYS A 202 -2.54 -8.70 -16.04
N PRO A 203 -3.24 -9.74 -15.55
CA PRO A 203 -4.21 -9.58 -14.48
C PRO A 203 -3.62 -8.87 -13.26
N PHE A 204 -4.46 -8.12 -12.56
CA PHE A 204 -4.15 -7.41 -11.32
C PHE A 204 -3.19 -6.22 -11.45
N TYR A 205 -2.53 -6.01 -12.60
CA TYR A 205 -1.70 -4.84 -12.83
C TYR A 205 -2.58 -3.61 -13.17
N PRO A 206 -2.58 -2.55 -12.35
CA PRO A 206 -3.42 -1.37 -12.59
C PRO A 206 -2.74 -0.41 -13.57
N VAL A 207 -2.78 -0.75 -14.87
CA VAL A 207 -2.07 -0.06 -15.95
C VAL A 207 -2.43 1.43 -16.06
N ASP A 208 -3.69 1.80 -15.89
CA ASP A 208 -4.16 3.18 -15.95
C ASP A 208 -3.63 4.04 -14.79
N LEU A 209 -3.51 3.48 -13.58
CA LEU A 209 -2.82 4.13 -12.46
C LEU A 209 -1.31 4.26 -12.70
N ALA A 210 -0.68 3.25 -13.30
CA ALA A 210 0.73 3.32 -13.67
C ALA A 210 0.97 4.44 -14.70
N ASP A 211 0.15 4.48 -15.76
CA ASP A 211 0.17 5.51 -16.78
C ASP A 211 -0.10 6.90 -16.19
N PHE A 212 -1.08 7.03 -15.28
CA PHE A 212 -1.39 8.29 -14.60
C PHE A 212 -0.25 8.79 -13.74
N GLY A 213 0.38 7.91 -12.96
CA GLY A 213 1.51 8.25 -12.09
C GLY A 213 2.77 8.70 -12.86
N ARG A 214 2.99 8.19 -14.08
CA ARG A 214 4.11 8.58 -14.95
C ARG A 214 3.94 9.94 -15.64
N ARG A 215 2.73 10.50 -15.67
CA ARG A 215 2.48 11.78 -16.37
C ARG A 215 3.37 12.89 -15.79
N THR A 216 4.15 13.55 -16.65
CA THR A 216 4.81 14.82 -16.33
C THR A 216 3.73 15.90 -16.20
N ASN A 217 3.84 16.76 -15.18
CA ASN A 217 2.97 17.95 -15.06
C ASN A 217 3.16 18.89 -16.26
#